data_AF-A0A8I1Y8M9-F1
#
_entry.id   AF-A0A8I1Y8M9-F1
#
_cell.length_a   1.000
_cell.length_b   1.000
_cell.length_c   1.000
_cell.angle_alpha   90.00
_cell.angle_beta   90.00
_cell.angle_gamma   90.00
#
_symmetry.space_group_name_H-M   'P 1'
#
loop_
_entity.id
_entity.type
_entity.pdbx_description
1 polymer ?
#
loop_
_entity_poly.entity_id
_entity_poly.type
_entity_poly.pdbx_seq_one_letter_code
_entity_poly.pdbx_strand_id
1 'polypeptide(L)'
;MKKNFLLLLTAASLLAGPSFAQNPPATDRPNNNAVNSSGQNNSNKPVEGANSFTEGQAKSKIEDAGYSNVTSLKKDDNGIWRGKASKGGASTNVSLDFQGNVNAAK
;
A
#
# COMPACT_ATOMS: atom_id res chain seq x y z
N MET A 1 34.52 29.57 42.44
CA MET A 1 35.56 30.28 41.67
C MET A 1 36.32 29.22 40.89
N LYS A 2 36.20 29.12 39.56
CA LYS A 2 36.95 29.89 38.56
C LYS A 2 36.14 29.98 37.26
N LYS A 3 36.19 31.16 36.62
CA LYS A 3 35.56 31.52 35.35
C LYS A 3 36.59 31.31 34.25
N ASN A 4 36.25 30.54 33.22
CA ASN A 4 37.03 30.46 31.99
C ASN A 4 36.13 30.84 30.82
N PHE A 5 36.43 32.00 30.25
CA PHE A 5 35.83 32.58 29.06
C PHE A 5 36.64 32.09 27.86
N LEU A 6 36.02 31.46 26.87
CA LEU A 6 36.61 31.34 25.54
C LEU A 6 35.51 31.24 24.50
N LEU A 7 35.51 32.26 23.64
CA LEU A 7 34.57 32.55 22.58
C LEU A 7 35.18 31.99 21.29
N LEU A 8 34.51 31.04 20.65
CA LEU A 8 34.86 30.58 19.31
C LEU A 8 33.56 30.43 18.51
N LEU A 9 33.35 31.42 17.64
CA LEU A 9 32.35 31.40 16.58
C LEU A 9 32.64 30.24 15.62
N THR A 10 31.67 29.36 15.42
CA THR A 10 31.44 28.69 14.13
C THR A 10 29.95 28.37 14.03
N ALA A 11 29.22 29.21 13.29
CA ALA A 11 27.87 28.90 12.85
C ALA A 11 27.98 27.95 11.65
N ALA A 12 27.71 26.67 11.87
CA ALA A 12 27.48 25.71 10.79
C ALA A 12 26.02 25.27 10.88
N SER A 13 25.14 26.00 10.20
CA SER A 13 23.73 25.65 10.05
C SER A 13 23.64 24.40 9.17
N LEU A 14 23.52 23.22 9.77
CA LEU A 14 23.14 22.02 9.04
C LEU A 14 21.67 22.16 8.62
N LEU A 15 21.44 22.53 7.36
CA LEU A 15 20.14 22.35 6.74
C LEU A 15 19.92 20.84 6.57
N ALA A 16 19.20 20.25 7.52
CA ALA A 16 18.62 18.92 7.36
C ALA A 16 17.48 19.02 6.33
N GLY A 17 17.82 18.91 5.05
CA GLY A 17 16.82 18.72 4.00
C GLY A 17 16.13 17.36 4.19
N PRO A 18 14.85 17.21 3.80
CA PRO A 18 14.18 15.92 3.85
C PRO A 18 14.92 14.94 2.94
N SER A 19 15.51 13.90 3.53
CA SER A 19 15.95 12.73 2.79
C SER A 19 14.73 12.03 2.21
N PHE A 20 14.39 12.32 0.96
CA PHE A 20 13.55 11.41 0.19
C PHE A 20 14.35 10.12 0.02
N ALA A 21 13.97 9.07 0.74
CA ALA A 21 14.48 7.73 0.49
C ALA A 21 14.05 7.33 -0.93
N GLN A 22 14.93 7.56 -1.91
CA GLN A 22 14.80 6.94 -3.22
C GLN A 22 15.00 5.45 -2.99
N ASN A 23 13.91 4.71 -2.85
CA ASN A 23 13.94 3.26 -2.84
C ASN A 23 14.29 2.84 -4.29
N PRO A 24 15.52 2.38 -4.59
CA PRO A 24 15.80 1.86 -5.92
C PRO A 24 14.82 0.71 -6.19
N PRO A 25 14.43 0.45 -7.45
CA PRO A 25 13.69 -0.75 -7.79
C PRO A 25 14.40 -1.94 -7.17
N ALA A 26 13.66 -2.82 -6.49
CA ALA A 26 14.23 -3.99 -5.88
C ALA A 26 15.04 -4.74 -6.96
N THR A 27 16.36 -4.83 -6.76
CA THR A 27 17.25 -5.60 -7.63
C THR A 27 16.67 -7.00 -7.83
N ASP A 28 16.61 -7.44 -9.09
CA ASP A 28 16.18 -8.77 -9.52
C ASP A 28 16.83 -9.85 -8.65
N ARG A 29 16.09 -10.29 -7.63
CA ARG A 29 16.35 -11.56 -6.96
C ARG A 29 15.59 -12.61 -7.75
N PRO A 30 16.18 -13.78 -8.03
CA PRO A 30 15.43 -14.86 -8.64
C PRO A 30 14.23 -15.14 -7.74
N ASN A 31 13.02 -14.84 -8.26
CA ASN A 31 11.72 -14.94 -7.59
C ASN A 31 11.18 -13.71 -6.80
N ASN A 32 11.64 -12.48 -7.09
CA ASN A 32 10.92 -11.26 -6.66
C ASN A 32 10.67 -10.30 -7.83
N ASN A 33 10.17 -10.84 -8.95
CA ASN A 33 9.57 -9.98 -9.97
C ASN A 33 8.42 -9.21 -9.30
N ALA A 34 8.35 -7.89 -9.50
CA ALA A 34 7.13 -7.16 -9.22
C ALA A 34 6.04 -7.69 -10.16
N VAL A 35 5.31 -8.74 -9.74
CA VAL A 35 4.27 -9.43 -10.54
C VAL A 35 3.04 -8.55 -10.81
N ASN A 36 3.06 -7.28 -10.40
CA ASN A 36 2.00 -6.34 -10.63
C ASN A 36 2.60 -5.01 -11.12
N SER A 37 2.50 -4.75 -12.42
CA SER A 37 2.53 -3.39 -12.94
C SER A 37 1.40 -2.63 -12.26
N SER A 38 1.76 -1.77 -11.29
CA SER A 38 0.84 -1.06 -10.41
C SER A 38 -0.42 -0.60 -11.14
N GLY A 39 -1.57 -1.21 -10.80
CA GLY A 39 -2.88 -0.81 -11.32
C GLY A 39 -3.51 -1.77 -12.33
N GLN A 40 -2.81 -2.84 -12.73
CA GLN A 40 -3.40 -3.86 -13.58
C GLN A 40 -3.90 -5.04 -12.74
N ASN A 41 -5.20 -5.33 -12.83
CA ASN A 41 -5.73 -6.59 -12.33
C ASN A 41 -5.31 -7.69 -13.31
N ASN A 42 -4.48 -8.61 -12.84
CA ASN A 42 -3.89 -9.68 -13.65
C ASN A 42 -4.61 -11.03 -13.52
N SER A 43 -5.70 -11.10 -12.75
CA SER A 43 -6.44 -12.36 -12.51
C SER A 43 -7.92 -12.12 -12.24
N ASN A 44 -8.79 -12.86 -12.93
CA ASN A 44 -10.25 -12.86 -12.70
C ASN A 44 -10.68 -13.57 -11.40
N LYS A 45 -9.76 -14.24 -10.70
CA LYS A 45 -10.01 -14.89 -9.41
C LYS A 45 -8.98 -14.40 -8.38
N PRO A 46 -9.39 -14.11 -7.13
CA PRO A 46 -8.46 -13.82 -6.05
C PRO A 46 -7.44 -14.95 -5.86
N VAL A 47 -6.17 -14.57 -5.75
CA VAL A 47 -5.09 -15.49 -5.41
C VAL A 47 -4.91 -15.53 -3.89
N GLU A 48 -4.84 -16.72 -3.32
CA GLU A 48 -4.66 -16.89 -1.87
C GLU A 48 -3.21 -16.61 -1.47
N GLY A 49 -3.00 -16.02 -0.30
CA GLY A 49 -1.65 -15.72 0.19
C GLY A 49 -1.63 -14.73 1.36
N ALA A 50 -0.50 -14.69 2.07
CA ALA A 50 -0.31 -13.78 3.18
C ALA A 50 -0.44 -12.31 2.71
N ASN A 51 -1.49 -11.65 3.16
CA ASN A 51 -1.82 -10.29 2.74
C ASN A 51 -1.45 -9.26 3.81
N SER A 52 -0.60 -8.31 3.41
CA SER A 52 -0.06 -7.24 4.24
C SER A 52 -0.81 -5.91 4.14
N PHE A 53 -1.82 -5.80 3.26
CA PHE A 53 -2.67 -4.62 3.21
C PHE A 53 -3.44 -4.48 4.51
N THR A 54 -3.48 -3.26 5.05
CA THR A 54 -4.45 -2.87 6.07
C THR A 54 -5.83 -2.70 5.44
N GLU A 55 -6.89 -2.65 6.26
CA GLU A 55 -8.26 -2.43 5.76
C GLU A 55 -8.37 -1.12 4.96
N GLY A 56 -7.73 -0.05 5.44
CA GLY A 56 -7.71 1.25 4.76
C GLY A 56 -7.02 1.18 3.39
N GLN A 57 -5.87 0.51 3.31
CA GLN A 57 -5.16 0.30 2.03
C GLN A 57 -5.98 -0.56 1.07
N ALA A 58 -6.62 -1.61 1.60
CA ALA A 58 -7.48 -2.47 0.80
C ALA A 58 -8.68 -1.72 0.23
N LYS A 59 -9.31 -0.88 1.06
CA LYS A 59 -10.40 0.00 0.65
C LYS A 59 -9.95 0.95 -0.47
N SER A 60 -8.84 1.67 -0.29
CA SER A 60 -8.34 2.58 -1.32
C SER A 60 -8.07 1.85 -2.64
N LYS A 61 -7.48 0.65 -2.59
CA LYS A 61 -7.22 -0.15 -3.80
C LYS A 61 -8.51 -0.56 -4.52
N ILE A 62 -9.54 -0.93 -3.76
CA ILE A 62 -10.86 -1.26 -4.32
C ILE A 62 -11.51 -0.02 -4.96
N GLU A 63 -11.40 1.14 -4.31
CA GLU A 63 -11.91 2.41 -4.84
C GLU A 63 -11.17 2.83 -6.13
N ASP A 64 -9.85 2.71 -6.15
CA ASP A 64 -9.01 2.96 -7.34
C ASP A 64 -9.39 2.04 -8.53
N ALA A 65 -9.94 0.85 -8.26
CA ALA A 65 -10.44 -0.08 -9.26
C ALA A 65 -11.87 0.27 -9.77
N GLY A 66 -12.37 1.46 -9.43
CA GLY A 66 -13.65 2.00 -9.89
C GLY A 66 -14.86 1.49 -9.12
N TYR A 67 -14.65 0.98 -7.90
CA TYR A 67 -15.73 0.67 -6.97
C TYR A 67 -16.00 1.86 -6.04
N SER A 68 -17.22 1.96 -5.52
CA SER A 68 -17.60 2.96 -4.52
C SER A 68 -18.39 2.30 -3.39
N ASN A 69 -18.72 3.04 -2.33
CA ASN A 69 -19.52 2.54 -1.20
C ASN A 69 -18.98 1.23 -0.60
N VAL A 70 -17.65 1.13 -0.46
CA VAL A 70 -17.00 -0.07 0.10
C VAL A 70 -17.37 -0.21 1.57
N THR A 71 -18.02 -1.33 1.90
CA THR A 71 -18.57 -1.62 3.23
C THR A 71 -18.30 -3.07 3.62
N SER A 72 -18.32 -3.34 4.93
CA SER A 72 -18.11 -4.69 5.50
C SER A 72 -16.82 -5.36 5.03
N LEU A 73 -15.76 -4.58 4.80
CA LEU A 73 -14.48 -5.07 4.30
C LEU A 73 -13.74 -5.84 5.40
N LYS A 74 -13.44 -7.13 5.16
CA LYS A 74 -12.76 -8.00 6.12
C LYS A 74 -11.77 -8.91 5.40
N LYS A 75 -10.62 -9.16 6.01
CA LYS A 75 -9.67 -10.16 5.54
C LYS A 75 -10.10 -11.54 6.03
N ASP A 76 -10.17 -12.50 5.12
CA ASP A 76 -10.46 -13.91 5.44
C ASP A 76 -9.18 -14.70 5.76
N ASP A 77 -9.35 -15.98 6.10
CA ASP A 77 -8.26 -16.89 6.47
C ASP A 77 -7.32 -17.20 5.29
N ASN A 78 -7.76 -16.98 4.05
CA ASN A 78 -6.94 -17.12 2.84
C ASN A 78 -6.15 -15.83 2.53
N GLY A 79 -6.26 -14.79 3.37
CA GLY A 79 -5.63 -13.49 3.16
C GLY A 79 -6.33 -12.63 2.11
N ILE A 80 -7.58 -12.94 1.74
CA ILE A 80 -8.34 -12.16 0.77
C ILE A 80 -9.22 -11.17 1.53
N TRP A 81 -9.11 -9.89 1.18
CA TRP A 81 -10.05 -8.88 1.64
C TRP A 81 -11.36 -9.04 0.88
N ARG A 82 -12.49 -9.14 1.58
CA ARG A 82 -13.84 -9.29 1.02
C ARG A 82 -14.79 -8.27 1.61
N GLY A 83 -15.67 -7.72 0.79
CA GLY A 83 -16.67 -6.76 1.23
C GLY A 83 -17.79 -6.57 0.21
N LYS A 84 -18.63 -5.58 0.46
CA LYS A 84 -19.66 -5.09 -0.46
C LYS A 84 -19.19 -3.78 -1.05
N ALA A 85 -19.46 -3.54 -2.32
CA ALA A 85 -19.19 -2.27 -2.97
C ALA A 85 -20.17 -2.04 -4.13
N SER A 86 -20.23 -0.82 -4.63
CA SER A 86 -21.01 -0.43 -5.80
C SER A 86 -20.12 -0.31 -7.02
N LYS A 87 -20.54 -0.86 -8.17
CA LYS A 87 -19.88 -0.66 -9.47
C LYS A 87 -20.94 -0.53 -10.56
N GLY A 88 -20.88 0.55 -11.34
CA GLY A 88 -21.91 0.84 -12.35
C GLY A 88 -23.32 1.02 -11.76
N GLY A 89 -23.43 1.52 -10.52
CA GLY A 89 -24.72 1.73 -9.85
C GLY A 89 -25.32 0.49 -9.17
N ALA A 90 -24.77 -0.71 -9.38
CA ALA A 90 -25.22 -1.94 -8.73
C ALA A 90 -24.33 -2.29 -7.53
N SER A 91 -24.93 -2.79 -6.44
CA SER A 91 -24.18 -3.37 -5.32
C SER A 91 -23.71 -4.78 -5.66
N THR A 92 -22.42 -5.05 -5.50
CA THR A 92 -21.77 -6.33 -5.75
C THR A 92 -20.86 -6.70 -4.58
N ASN A 93 -20.58 -8.00 -4.44
CA ASN A 93 -19.46 -8.40 -3.60
C ASN A 93 -18.16 -8.04 -4.31
N VAL A 94 -17.14 -7.68 -3.55
CA VAL A 94 -15.81 -7.35 -4.04
C VAL A 94 -14.76 -8.08 -3.24
N SER A 95 -13.64 -8.35 -3.89
CA SER A 95 -12.48 -8.99 -3.29
C SER A 95 -11.18 -8.32 -3.72
N LEU A 96 -10.20 -8.32 -2.82
CA LEU A 96 -8.83 -7.89 -3.07
C LEU A 96 -7.86 -8.95 -2.54
N ASP A 97 -6.98 -9.43 -3.39
CA ASP A 97 -5.94 -10.40 -3.01
C ASP A 97 -4.61 -9.76 -2.58
N PHE A 98 -3.65 -10.59 -2.15
CA PHE A 98 -2.33 -10.13 -1.69
C PHE A 98 -1.49 -9.48 -2.80
N GLN A 99 -1.81 -9.75 -4.06
CA GLN A 99 -1.11 -9.18 -5.22
C GLN A 99 -1.68 -7.83 -5.63
N GLY A 100 -2.82 -7.43 -5.08
CA GLY A 100 -3.46 -6.17 -5.44
C GLY A 100 -4.58 -6.30 -6.49
N ASN A 101 -5.00 -7.51 -6.84
CA ASN A 101 -6.06 -7.72 -7.83
C ASN A 101 -7.44 -7.50 -7.20
N VAL A 102 -8.25 -6.65 -7.83
CA VAL A 102 -9.62 -6.34 -7.37
C VAL A 102 -10.65 -7.00 -8.28
N ASN A 103 -11.39 -7.96 -7.74
CA ASN A 103 -12.39 -8.74 -8.48
C ASN A 103 -13.79 -8.59 -7.90
N ALA A 104 -14.80 -8.59 -8.77
CA ALA A 104 -16.17 -8.86 -8.33
C ALA A 104 -16.23 -10.29 -7.79
N ALA A 105 -16.64 -10.45 -6.54
CA ALA A 105 -16.84 -11.77 -5.97
C ALA A 105 -18.21 -12.31 -6.40
N LYS A 106 -18.24 -13.57 -6.85
CA LYS A 106 -19.47 -14.29 -7.23
C LYS A 106 -20.22 -14.77 -5.98
#